data_AF-W0IXI3-F1
#
_entry.id   AF-W0IXI3-F1
#
_cell.length_a   1.000
_cell.length_b   1.000
_cell.length_c   1.000
_cell.angle_alpha   90.00
_cell.angle_beta   90.00
_cell.angle_gamma   90.00
#
_symmetry.space_group_name_H-M   'P 1'
#
loop_
_entity.id
_entity.type
_entity.pdbx_description
1 polymer ?
#
loop_
_entity_poly.entity_id
_entity_poly.type
_entity_poly.pdbx_seq_one_letter_code
_entity_poly.pdbx_strand_id
1 'polypeptide(L)'
;MPARLHPSIIPASGPDASGDVIDRETRQPPVWREYAEVLLVIAAITTVAWFVPVDYRVFGDIYLLAVIVLCLRVSRWAILFASVASVVAWNFVIVPPRMAFSQLYLHDSMFLGTYFVVAIVAGQLTARLREKEQQERQREQQATAMFHLTRALGSARTLDEAVDVALRQADTLFGAPTALSLLGNNGRLALHPASSFPLDERELALAESACREAGAEEQPAPALPHGQGAHLAVRRGQTVFGVFSVQWSRRGADMPPKYRKLMEVFVGQIGLLVEREQFRAASEREKLLAESERMHRTLLDSVSHELKTPVAVLRSAAEGLAREKGARREILAQEIRTAARRLDHLVANLLDQTRLDAGRLRLRLDWCDVHDLIGAARRAVGEGLTTRPLTIAVPADMPLFMADAVLMEHVLSNLLLNALHHTPAGTAISVYAGMEKREPGGECVFVTVADRGPGLAPESRAKLFQKFERGDHARAGGLGLGLSIVRGFMLAQGGDVVADDNPGGGARFMIYLPHKVHESVPHE
;
A
#
# COMPACT_ATOMS: atom_id res chain seq x y z
N MET A 1 -5.53 -17.33 26.06
CA MET A 1 -6.95 -17.32 25.62
C MET A 1 -7.27 -15.97 25.00
N PRO A 2 -7.50 -15.91 23.68
CA PRO A 2 -8.38 -14.90 23.11
C PRO A 2 -9.50 -15.56 22.26
N ALA A 3 -10.66 -14.90 22.28
CA ALA A 3 -11.92 -15.38 21.74
C ALA A 3 -11.93 -15.47 20.21
N ARG A 4 -12.39 -16.61 19.69
CA ARG A 4 -12.68 -16.83 18.26
C ARG A 4 -13.97 -16.10 17.91
N LEU A 5 -13.90 -15.14 16.98
CA LEU A 5 -15.07 -14.56 16.32
C LEU A 5 -15.46 -15.49 15.16
N HIS A 6 -16.66 -16.07 15.25
CA HIS A 6 -17.30 -16.81 14.16
C HIS A 6 -17.67 -15.83 13.02
N PRO A 7 -17.46 -16.20 11.75
CA PRO A 7 -18.07 -15.48 10.64
C PRO A 7 -19.55 -15.87 10.57
N SER A 8 -20.44 -14.92 10.80
CA SER A 8 -21.87 -15.05 10.57
C SER A 8 -22.14 -15.14 9.06
N ILE A 9 -22.37 -16.36 8.60
CA ILE A 9 -22.83 -16.69 7.25
C ILE A 9 -24.26 -16.15 7.12
N ILE A 10 -24.46 -15.22 6.18
CA ILE A 10 -25.78 -14.81 5.70
C ILE A 10 -26.33 -15.97 4.85
N PRO A 11 -27.57 -16.45 5.06
CA PRO A 11 -28.08 -17.57 4.28
C PRO A 11 -28.30 -17.15 2.82
N ALA A 12 -27.90 -18.01 1.89
CA ALA A 12 -28.17 -17.86 0.47
C ALA A 12 -29.69 -17.86 0.23
N SER A 13 -30.24 -16.70 -0.12
CA SER A 13 -31.59 -16.56 -0.66
C SER A 13 -31.62 -17.11 -2.10
N GLY A 14 -32.59 -17.98 -2.38
CA GLY A 14 -32.81 -18.56 -3.72
C GLY A 14 -33.14 -17.51 -4.80
N PRO A 15 -33.15 -17.93 -6.08
CA PRO A 15 -33.15 -17.04 -7.24
C PRO A 15 -34.43 -16.20 -7.46
N ASP A 16 -35.47 -16.34 -6.63
CA ASP A 16 -36.71 -15.56 -6.71
C ASP A 16 -36.75 -14.30 -5.80
N ALA A 17 -35.68 -14.01 -5.05
CA ALA A 17 -35.67 -12.94 -4.05
C ALA A 17 -35.35 -11.53 -4.59
N SER A 18 -35.05 -11.37 -5.89
CA SER A 18 -34.69 -10.08 -6.49
C SER A 18 -35.88 -9.11 -6.66
N GLY A 19 -37.12 -9.60 -6.59
CA GLY A 19 -38.34 -8.77 -6.62
C GLY A 19 -38.73 -8.18 -5.27
N ASP A 20 -38.27 -8.74 -4.16
CA ASP A 20 -38.88 -8.55 -2.84
C ASP A 20 -38.21 -7.45 -1.98
N VAL A 21 -37.02 -6.98 -2.39
CA VAL A 21 -36.27 -5.94 -1.67
C VAL A 21 -36.88 -4.53 -1.89
N ILE A 22 -37.59 -4.34 -3.01
CA ILE A 22 -38.18 -3.04 -3.40
C ILE A 22 -39.50 -2.77 -2.66
N ASP A 23 -40.20 -3.80 -2.15
CA ASP A 23 -41.56 -3.68 -1.60
C ASP A 23 -41.63 -3.39 -0.10
N ARG A 24 -40.51 -3.45 0.64
CA ARG A 24 -40.53 -3.29 2.12
C ARG A 24 -40.58 -1.86 2.65
N GLU A 25 -40.35 -0.83 1.82
CA GLU A 25 -40.26 0.57 2.28
C GLU A 25 -41.61 1.27 2.54
N THR A 26 -42.76 0.61 2.35
CA THR A 26 -44.07 1.30 2.28
C THR A 26 -45.06 0.97 3.40
N ARG A 27 -44.62 0.51 4.58
CA ARG A 27 -45.52 0.45 5.75
C ARG A 27 -45.63 1.82 6.43
N GLN A 28 -46.45 2.68 5.85
CA GLN A 28 -46.90 3.93 6.49
C GLN A 28 -47.83 3.63 7.68
N PRO A 29 -47.87 4.49 8.71
CA PRO A 29 -48.80 4.35 9.82
C PRO A 29 -50.26 4.34 9.33
N PRO A 30 -51.18 3.67 10.04
CA PRO A 30 -52.52 3.46 9.55
C PRO A 30 -53.31 4.78 9.55
N VAL A 31 -53.74 5.17 8.35
CA VAL A 31 -54.40 6.44 8.00
C VAL A 31 -55.62 6.78 8.88
N TRP A 32 -56.32 5.78 9.45
CA TRP A 32 -57.53 5.99 10.26
C TRP A 32 -57.29 6.73 11.59
N ARG A 33 -56.08 6.66 12.17
CA ARG A 33 -55.78 7.34 13.44
C ARG A 33 -55.85 8.86 13.32
N GLU A 34 -55.42 9.39 12.19
CA GLU A 34 -55.43 10.83 11.90
C GLU A 34 -56.86 11.39 11.81
N TYR A 35 -57.78 10.65 11.17
CA TYR A 35 -59.19 11.04 11.07
C TYR A 35 -59.92 11.01 12.43
N ALA A 36 -59.53 10.08 13.32
CA ALA A 36 -60.09 10.00 14.66
C ALA A 36 -59.68 11.22 15.53
N GLU A 37 -58.41 11.65 15.43
CA GLU A 37 -57.91 12.84 16.13
C GLU A 37 -58.64 14.11 15.66
N VAL A 38 -58.86 14.26 14.35
CA VAL A 38 -59.64 15.36 13.76
C VAL A 38 -61.05 15.42 14.34
N LEU A 39 -61.77 14.30 14.33
CA LEU A 39 -63.15 14.23 14.82
C LEU A 39 -63.25 14.54 16.31
N LEU A 40 -62.29 14.09 17.11
CA LEU A 40 -62.26 14.35 18.54
C LEU A 40 -62.11 15.85 18.85
N VAL A 41 -61.20 16.53 18.14
CA VAL A 41 -60.99 17.98 18.32
C VAL A 41 -62.24 18.77 17.90
N ILE A 42 -62.85 18.43 16.76
CA ILE A 42 -64.09 19.09 16.31
C ILE A 42 -65.20 18.88 17.33
N ALA A 43 -65.43 17.63 17.78
CA ALA A 43 -66.46 17.32 18.77
C ALA A 43 -66.25 18.06 20.10
N ALA A 44 -65.01 18.20 20.56
CA ALA A 44 -64.69 18.95 21.77
C ALA A 44 -65.08 20.43 21.64
N ILE A 45 -64.73 21.07 20.52
CA ILE A 45 -65.08 22.48 20.25
C ILE A 45 -66.60 22.64 20.15
N THR A 46 -67.30 21.73 19.44
CA THR A 46 -68.77 21.75 19.35
C THR A 46 -69.41 21.65 20.73
N THR A 47 -68.88 20.77 21.59
CA THR A 47 -69.41 20.55 22.92
C THR A 47 -69.25 21.81 23.77
N VAL A 48 -68.08 22.44 23.77
CA VAL A 48 -67.84 23.70 24.50
C VAL A 48 -68.74 24.82 23.98
N ALA A 49 -68.90 24.93 22.66
CA ALA A 49 -69.76 25.93 22.04
C ALA A 49 -71.24 25.81 22.45
N TRP A 50 -71.68 24.61 22.81
CA TRP A 50 -73.04 24.38 23.27
C TRP A 50 -73.32 24.99 24.65
N PHE A 51 -72.34 24.97 25.54
CA PHE A 51 -72.50 25.40 26.95
C PHE A 51 -72.16 26.87 27.19
N VAL A 52 -71.39 27.49 26.29
CA VAL A 52 -70.88 28.86 26.48
C VAL A 52 -71.74 29.87 25.71
N PRO A 53 -72.41 30.83 26.37
CA PRO A 53 -73.27 31.82 25.72
C PRO A 53 -72.45 32.96 25.12
N VAL A 54 -71.70 32.66 24.06
CA VAL A 54 -70.90 33.63 23.28
C VAL A 54 -71.44 33.69 21.85
N ASP A 55 -71.19 34.80 21.15
CA ASP A 55 -71.52 34.95 19.73
C ASP A 55 -70.95 33.77 18.91
N TYR A 56 -71.80 33.18 18.05
CA TYR A 56 -71.46 32.04 17.20
C TYR A 56 -70.24 32.30 16.31
N ARG A 57 -69.93 33.58 16.03
CA ARG A 57 -68.78 34.02 15.25
C ARG A 57 -67.45 33.66 15.90
N VAL A 58 -67.34 33.79 17.22
CA VAL A 58 -66.11 33.48 17.98
C VAL A 58 -65.75 32.00 17.82
N PHE A 59 -66.76 31.12 17.79
CA PHE A 59 -66.52 29.69 17.55
C PHE A 59 -66.05 29.39 16.12
N GLY A 60 -66.47 30.19 15.14
CA GLY A 60 -65.95 30.13 13.78
C GLY A 60 -64.45 30.40 13.71
N ASP A 61 -63.94 31.34 14.51
CA ASP A 61 -62.52 31.62 14.63
C ASP A 61 -61.77 30.51 15.40
N ILE A 62 -62.40 29.93 16.43
CA ILE A 62 -61.81 28.83 17.21
C ILE A 62 -61.64 27.56 16.36
N TYR A 63 -62.63 27.19 15.55
CA TYR A 63 -62.49 26.08 14.60
C TYR A 63 -61.37 26.33 13.58
N LEU A 64 -61.22 27.58 13.12
CA LEU A 64 -60.21 27.94 12.14
C LEU A 64 -58.82 27.77 12.76
N LEU A 65 -58.64 28.27 13.98
CA LEU A 65 -57.41 28.09 14.75
C LEU A 65 -57.10 26.61 14.97
N ALA A 66 -58.11 25.80 15.30
CA ALA A 66 -57.94 24.36 15.49
C ALA A 66 -57.48 23.66 14.21
N VAL A 67 -58.05 23.99 13.05
CA VAL A 67 -57.63 23.47 11.74
C VAL A 67 -56.20 23.89 11.40
N ILE A 68 -55.81 25.14 11.71
CA ILE A 68 -54.43 25.63 11.52
C ILE A 68 -53.44 24.83 12.38
N VAL A 69 -53.77 24.56 13.64
CA VAL A 69 -52.92 23.77 14.54
C VAL A 69 -52.85 22.31 14.07
N LEU A 70 -53.97 21.73 13.64
CA LEU A 70 -54.02 20.35 13.12
C LEU A 70 -53.18 20.17 11.86
N CYS A 71 -53.00 21.22 11.06
CA CYS A 71 -52.16 21.20 9.87
C CYS A 71 -50.72 20.75 10.15
N LEU A 72 -50.22 20.99 11.36
CA LEU A 72 -48.84 20.64 11.73
C LEU A 72 -48.66 19.15 12.06
N ARG A 73 -49.75 18.40 12.31
CA ARG A 73 -49.69 17.00 12.74
C ARG A 73 -50.27 16.01 11.73
N VAL A 74 -51.26 16.44 10.94
CA VAL A 74 -52.14 15.55 10.20
C VAL A 74 -51.84 15.58 8.69
N SER A 75 -52.18 14.53 7.94
CA SER A 75 -51.97 14.49 6.48
C SER A 75 -52.91 15.41 5.70
N ARG A 76 -52.53 15.71 4.44
CA ARG A 76 -53.29 16.60 3.53
C ARG A 76 -54.79 16.26 3.42
N TRP A 77 -55.11 14.96 3.35
CA TRP A 77 -56.49 14.50 3.14
C TRP A 77 -57.32 14.57 4.42
N ALA A 78 -56.68 14.39 5.57
CA ALA A 78 -57.34 14.52 6.86
C ALA A 78 -57.50 16.00 7.28
N ILE A 79 -56.62 16.91 6.85
CA ILE A 79 -56.82 18.37 7.01
C ILE A 79 -57.99 18.88 6.14
N LEU A 80 -58.04 18.47 4.87
CA LEU A 80 -59.18 18.81 3.99
C LEU A 80 -60.50 18.34 4.59
N PHE A 81 -60.52 17.12 5.13
CA PHE A 81 -61.65 16.59 5.87
C PHE A 81 -61.97 17.43 7.11
N ALA A 82 -60.96 17.82 7.90
CA ALA A 82 -61.13 18.68 9.08
C ALA A 82 -61.77 20.03 8.74
N SER A 83 -61.32 20.68 7.66
CA SER A 83 -61.86 21.97 7.21
C SER A 83 -63.34 21.86 6.82
N VAL A 84 -63.71 20.84 6.04
CA VAL A 84 -65.10 20.61 5.63
C VAL A 84 -65.98 20.25 6.83
N ALA A 85 -65.52 19.32 7.68
CA ALA A 85 -66.27 18.88 8.86
C ALA A 85 -66.48 20.02 9.86
N SER A 86 -65.49 20.90 10.03
CA SER A 86 -65.58 22.07 10.93
C SER A 86 -66.61 23.09 10.44
N VAL A 87 -66.65 23.38 9.14
CA VAL A 87 -67.65 24.29 8.53
C VAL A 87 -69.06 23.72 8.68
N VAL A 88 -69.25 22.42 8.40
CA VAL A 88 -70.54 21.75 8.54
C VAL A 88 -70.99 21.76 10.00
N ALA A 89 -70.11 21.43 10.94
CA ALA A 89 -70.42 21.44 12.37
C ALA A 89 -70.77 22.84 12.87
N TRP A 90 -70.01 23.86 12.46
CA TRP A 90 -70.28 25.25 12.83
C TRP A 90 -71.63 25.75 12.29
N ASN A 91 -71.91 25.55 11.00
CA ASN A 91 -73.16 26.04 10.38
C ASN A 91 -74.39 25.30 10.89
N PHE A 92 -74.31 23.99 11.08
CA PHE A 92 -75.46 23.17 11.47
C PHE A 92 -75.78 23.25 12.98
N VAL A 93 -74.76 23.30 13.83
CA VAL A 93 -74.93 23.16 15.30
C VAL A 93 -74.94 24.50 16.02
N ILE A 94 -74.15 25.48 15.57
CA ILE A 94 -73.88 26.71 16.34
C ILE A 94 -74.67 27.91 15.80
N VAL A 95 -74.76 28.06 14.47
CA VAL A 95 -75.48 29.20 13.86
C VAL A 95 -77.00 29.06 14.09
N PRO A 96 -77.70 30.10 14.59
CA PRO A 96 -79.16 30.06 14.72
C PRO A 96 -79.88 30.10 13.35
N PRO A 97 -80.98 29.36 13.12
CA PRO A 97 -81.61 28.37 14.02
C PRO A 97 -80.79 27.07 14.12
N ARG A 98 -80.54 26.62 15.36
CA ARG A 98 -79.76 25.40 15.63
C ARG A 98 -80.46 24.17 15.06
N MET A 99 -79.68 23.22 14.55
CA MET A 99 -80.15 21.98 13.89
C MET A 99 -80.83 22.22 12.53
N ALA A 100 -80.54 23.34 11.88
CA ALA A 100 -80.94 23.63 10.51
C ALA A 100 -79.82 24.39 9.79
N PHE A 101 -79.66 24.15 8.48
CA PHE A 101 -78.73 24.93 7.67
C PHE A 101 -79.29 26.34 7.48
N SER A 102 -78.60 27.35 8.02
CA SER A 102 -78.99 28.75 7.86
C SER A 102 -78.63 29.28 6.47
N GLN A 103 -79.40 30.24 5.96
CA GLN A 103 -79.04 30.96 4.74
C GLN A 103 -77.77 31.78 5.01
N LEU A 104 -76.67 31.47 4.31
CA LEU A 104 -75.40 32.19 4.46
C LEU A 104 -75.58 33.65 4.05
N TYR A 105 -75.42 34.59 4.99
CA TYR A 105 -75.28 36.00 4.66
C TYR A 105 -73.93 36.25 3.97
N LEU A 106 -73.82 37.38 3.26
CA LEU A 106 -72.61 37.77 2.50
C LEU A 106 -71.34 37.85 3.37
N HIS A 107 -71.48 37.99 4.68
CA HIS A 107 -70.39 37.99 5.65
C HIS A 107 -69.99 36.56 6.09
N ASP A 108 -70.92 35.60 6.10
CA ASP A 108 -70.64 34.21 6.50
C ASP A 108 -69.91 33.44 5.39
N SER A 109 -70.09 33.84 4.12
CA SER A 109 -69.31 33.31 3.00
C SER A 109 -67.82 33.67 3.06
N MET A 110 -67.44 34.76 3.74
CA MET A 110 -66.03 35.11 3.98
C MET A 110 -65.33 34.09 4.89
N PHE A 111 -66.04 33.48 5.83
CA PHE A 111 -65.51 32.39 6.65
C PHE A 111 -65.24 31.16 5.79
N LEU A 112 -66.20 30.74 4.95
CA LEU A 112 -66.00 29.61 4.03
C LEU A 112 -64.78 29.83 3.12
N GLY A 113 -64.60 31.04 2.60
CA GLY A 113 -63.41 31.44 1.83
C GLY A 113 -62.11 31.31 2.63
N THR A 114 -62.09 31.79 3.87
CA THR A 114 -60.91 31.71 4.75
C THR A 114 -60.51 30.26 5.06
N TYR A 115 -61.48 29.38 5.33
CA TYR A 115 -61.22 27.95 5.55
C TYR A 115 -60.67 27.26 4.30
N PHE A 116 -61.19 27.61 3.13
CA PHE A 116 -60.70 27.08 1.86
C PHE A 116 -59.25 27.52 1.60
N VAL A 117 -58.92 28.79 1.87
CA VAL A 117 -57.55 29.31 1.77
C VAL A 117 -56.63 28.61 2.75
N VAL A 118 -57.03 28.45 4.02
CA VAL A 118 -56.23 27.73 5.03
C VAL A 118 -56.00 26.28 4.61
N ALA A 119 -57.01 25.58 4.09
CA ALA A 119 -56.85 24.21 3.61
C ALA A 119 -55.86 24.08 2.44
N ILE A 120 -55.88 25.03 1.49
CA ILE A 120 -54.94 25.06 0.37
C ILE A 120 -53.52 25.35 0.85
N VAL A 121 -53.34 26.38 1.69
CA VAL A 121 -52.03 26.78 2.22
C VAL A 121 -51.43 25.65 3.07
N ALA A 122 -52.25 25.04 3.93
CA ALA A 122 -51.91 23.86 4.72
C ALA A 122 -51.48 22.69 3.83
N GLY A 123 -52.28 22.35 2.82
CA GLY A 123 -51.98 21.28 1.88
C GLY A 123 -50.66 21.49 1.12
N GLN A 124 -50.40 22.72 0.67
CA GLN A 124 -49.16 23.08 -0.03
C GLN A 124 -47.93 23.06 0.90
N LEU A 125 -48.05 23.56 2.12
CA LEU A 125 -46.96 23.57 3.09
C LEU A 125 -46.56 22.14 3.49
N THR A 126 -47.53 21.30 3.79
CA THR A 126 -47.29 19.90 4.16
C THR A 126 -46.71 19.09 2.99
N ALA A 127 -47.15 19.37 1.76
CA ALA A 127 -46.55 18.76 0.56
C ALA A 127 -45.07 19.15 0.41
N ARG A 128 -44.74 20.44 0.55
CA ARG A 128 -43.36 20.94 0.47
C ARG A 128 -42.46 20.40 1.58
N LEU A 129 -42.96 20.30 2.81
CA LEU A 129 -42.20 19.76 3.94
C LEU A 129 -41.85 18.28 3.72
N ARG A 130 -42.79 17.47 3.23
CA ARG A 130 -42.54 16.05 2.92
C ARG A 130 -41.59 15.88 1.74
N GLU A 131 -41.74 16.69 0.70
CA GLU A 131 -40.82 16.67 -0.44
C GLU A 131 -39.39 17.00 -0.01
N LYS A 132 -39.23 17.99 0.86
CA LYS A 132 -37.92 18.36 1.45
C LYS A 132 -37.35 17.24 2.33
N GLU A 133 -38.17 16.62 3.17
CA GLU A 133 -37.73 15.50 4.02
C GLU A 133 -37.29 14.29 3.19
N GLN A 134 -38.02 13.95 2.12
CA GLN A 134 -37.66 12.87 1.20
C GLN A 134 -36.34 13.16 0.48
N GLN A 135 -36.14 14.40 0.02
CA GLN A 135 -34.89 14.81 -0.61
C GLN A 135 -33.70 14.69 0.34
N GLU A 136 -33.83 15.11 1.60
CA GLU A 136 -32.75 14.99 2.59
C GLU A 136 -32.45 13.52 2.93
N ARG A 137 -33.48 12.68 3.13
CA ARG A 137 -33.27 11.24 3.34
C ARG A 137 -32.57 10.57 2.16
N GLN A 138 -32.95 10.94 0.93
CA GLN A 138 -32.30 10.40 -0.26
C GLN A 138 -30.84 10.85 -0.37
N ARG A 139 -30.54 12.11 -0.02
CA ARG A 139 -29.16 12.62 0.05
C ARG A 139 -28.34 11.88 1.10
N GLU A 140 -28.91 11.64 2.28
CA GLU A 140 -28.25 10.92 3.37
C GLU A 140 -27.95 9.45 2.98
N GLN A 141 -28.91 8.75 2.38
CA GLN A 141 -28.70 7.39 1.89
C GLN A 141 -27.61 7.33 0.81
N GLN A 142 -27.62 8.28 -0.14
CA GLN A 142 -26.58 8.37 -1.18
C GLN A 142 -25.20 8.67 -0.58
N ALA A 143 -25.11 9.57 0.39
CA ALA A 143 -23.85 9.92 1.06
C ALA A 143 -23.28 8.74 1.86
N THR A 144 -24.13 8.02 2.60
CA THR A 144 -23.75 6.84 3.36
C THR A 144 -23.26 5.71 2.45
N ALA A 145 -23.98 5.42 1.37
CA ALA A 145 -23.56 4.42 0.38
C ALA A 145 -22.20 4.79 -0.25
N MET A 146 -22.01 6.08 -0.58
CA MET A 146 -20.75 6.59 -1.13
C MET A 146 -19.59 6.50 -0.13
N PHE A 147 -19.84 6.81 1.13
CA PHE A 147 -18.86 6.69 2.21
C PHE A 147 -18.41 5.25 2.40
N HIS A 148 -19.34 4.29 2.42
CA HIS A 148 -19.00 2.87 2.55
C HIS A 148 -18.18 2.35 1.36
N LEU A 149 -18.51 2.78 0.13
CA LEU A 149 -17.72 2.46 -1.06
C LEU A 149 -16.31 3.03 -0.95
N THR A 150 -16.18 4.32 -0.63
CA THR A 150 -14.89 5.02 -0.54
C THR A 150 -14.01 4.41 0.55
N ARG A 151 -14.61 4.05 1.70
CA ARG A 151 -13.90 3.40 2.82
C ARG A 151 -13.44 1.99 2.46
N ALA A 152 -14.29 1.21 1.79
CA ALA A 152 -13.96 -0.14 1.36
C ALA A 152 -12.81 -0.15 0.34
N LEU A 153 -12.84 0.79 -0.62
CA LEU A 153 -11.75 1.01 -1.58
C LEU A 153 -10.46 1.53 -0.90
N GLY A 154 -10.59 2.32 0.15
CA GLY A 154 -9.46 2.86 0.92
C GLY A 154 -8.72 1.83 1.78
N SER A 155 -9.38 0.74 2.18
CA SER A 155 -8.78 -0.29 3.05
C SER A 155 -8.00 -1.39 2.32
N ALA A 156 -8.17 -1.53 1.01
CA ALA A 156 -7.53 -2.57 0.23
C ALA A 156 -6.02 -2.31 0.04
N ARG A 157 -5.22 -3.38 0.07
CA ARG A 157 -3.75 -3.30 -0.06
C ARG A 157 -3.26 -3.39 -1.49
N THR A 158 -4.08 -3.97 -2.37
CA THR A 158 -3.78 -4.21 -3.78
C THR A 158 -4.96 -3.77 -4.65
N LEU A 159 -4.67 -3.48 -5.93
CA LEU A 159 -5.71 -3.11 -6.89
C LEU A 159 -6.75 -4.23 -7.05
N ASP A 160 -6.31 -5.48 -7.12
CA ASP A 160 -7.21 -6.64 -7.29
C ASP A 160 -8.18 -6.80 -6.11
N GLU A 161 -7.67 -6.68 -4.88
CA GLU A 161 -8.51 -6.73 -3.67
C GLU A 161 -9.52 -5.58 -3.63
N ALA A 162 -9.09 -4.38 -4.03
CA ALA A 162 -9.93 -3.20 -4.07
C ALA A 162 -11.06 -3.36 -5.11
N VAL A 163 -10.72 -3.86 -6.30
CA VAL A 163 -11.67 -4.13 -7.39
C VAL A 163 -12.65 -5.24 -7.00
N ASP A 164 -12.17 -6.32 -6.37
CA ASP A 164 -13.02 -7.43 -5.91
C ASP A 164 -14.07 -6.96 -4.89
N VAL A 165 -13.66 -6.14 -3.92
CA VAL A 165 -14.60 -5.53 -2.96
C VAL A 165 -15.57 -4.57 -3.66
N ALA A 166 -15.10 -3.78 -4.63
CA ALA A 166 -15.94 -2.87 -5.39
C ALA A 166 -17.03 -3.62 -6.17
N LEU A 167 -16.66 -4.67 -6.91
CA LEU A 167 -17.58 -5.46 -7.72
C LEU A 167 -18.66 -6.15 -6.88
N ARG A 168 -18.29 -6.76 -5.75
CA ARG A 168 -19.28 -7.35 -4.82
C ARG A 168 -20.27 -6.33 -4.26
N GLN A 169 -19.81 -5.11 -3.97
CA GLN A 169 -20.70 -4.02 -3.55
C GLN A 169 -21.57 -3.54 -4.71
N ALA A 170 -21.03 -3.47 -5.92
CA ALA A 170 -21.79 -3.10 -7.11
C ALA A 170 -22.93 -4.08 -7.37
N ASP A 171 -22.67 -5.38 -7.32
CA ASP A 171 -23.69 -6.42 -7.48
C ASP A 171 -24.84 -6.23 -6.48
N THR A 172 -24.51 -5.88 -5.23
CA THR A 172 -25.50 -5.60 -4.17
C THR A 172 -26.27 -4.29 -4.41
N LEU A 173 -25.58 -3.24 -4.88
CA LEU A 173 -26.16 -1.91 -5.10
C LEU A 173 -27.08 -1.86 -6.33
N PHE A 174 -26.70 -2.53 -7.41
CA PHE A 174 -27.47 -2.59 -8.65
C PHE A 174 -28.48 -3.74 -8.65
N GLY A 175 -28.32 -4.74 -7.78
CA GLY A 175 -29.15 -5.94 -7.76
C GLY A 175 -29.00 -6.78 -9.03
N ALA A 176 -27.89 -6.63 -9.75
CA ALA A 176 -27.62 -7.25 -11.03
C ALA A 176 -26.13 -7.57 -11.15
N PRO A 177 -25.73 -8.63 -11.89
CA PRO A 177 -24.34 -8.95 -12.13
C PRO A 177 -23.56 -7.81 -12.79
N THR A 178 -22.36 -7.56 -12.30
CA THR A 178 -21.45 -6.52 -12.81
C THR A 178 -20.12 -7.09 -13.29
N ALA A 179 -19.47 -6.37 -14.21
CA ALA A 179 -18.16 -6.71 -14.73
C ALA A 179 -17.27 -5.48 -14.85
N LEU A 180 -15.97 -5.65 -14.60
CA LEU A 180 -14.96 -4.63 -14.85
C LEU A 180 -13.90 -5.19 -15.79
N SER A 181 -13.70 -4.51 -16.91
CA SER A 181 -12.59 -4.79 -17.83
C SER A 181 -11.58 -3.66 -17.74
N LEU A 182 -10.33 -3.97 -17.38
CA LEU A 182 -9.26 -2.99 -17.28
C LEU A 182 -8.40 -3.03 -18.54
N LEU A 183 -7.94 -1.87 -18.99
CA LEU A 183 -7.06 -1.74 -20.14
C LEU A 183 -5.64 -2.13 -19.73
N GLY A 184 -5.13 -3.23 -20.30
CA GLY A 184 -3.76 -3.65 -20.09
C GLY A 184 -2.74 -2.82 -20.89
N ASN A 185 -1.45 -2.99 -20.59
CA ASN A 185 -0.35 -2.32 -21.31
C ASN A 185 -0.29 -2.64 -22.81
N ASN A 186 -0.96 -3.71 -23.25
CA ASN A 186 -1.09 -4.12 -24.65
C ASN A 186 -2.25 -3.42 -25.38
N GLY A 187 -2.95 -2.48 -24.71
CA GLY A 187 -4.11 -1.79 -25.27
C GLY A 187 -5.35 -2.67 -25.42
N ARG A 188 -5.37 -3.87 -24.80
CA ARG A 188 -6.54 -4.76 -24.80
C ARG A 188 -7.24 -4.73 -23.44
N LEU A 189 -8.56 -4.82 -23.48
CA LEU A 189 -9.38 -4.96 -22.29
C LEU A 189 -9.22 -6.39 -21.74
N ALA A 190 -8.84 -6.49 -20.48
CA ALA A 190 -8.79 -7.74 -19.73
C ALA A 190 -9.91 -7.74 -18.68
N LEU A 191 -10.77 -8.77 -18.73
CA LEU A 191 -11.84 -8.95 -17.76
C LEU A 191 -11.25 -9.30 -16.39
N HIS A 192 -11.65 -8.55 -15.36
CA HIS A 192 -11.21 -8.83 -14.00
C HIS A 192 -11.87 -10.12 -13.46
N PRO A 193 -11.14 -11.03 -12.78
CA PRO A 193 -11.67 -12.32 -12.32
C PRO A 193 -12.88 -12.25 -11.37
N ALA A 194 -12.99 -11.16 -10.61
CA ALA A 194 -14.12 -10.92 -9.69
C ALA A 194 -15.41 -10.44 -10.39
N SER A 195 -15.45 -10.43 -11.72
CA SER A 195 -16.63 -10.04 -12.49
C SER A 195 -17.70 -11.12 -12.43
N SER A 196 -18.89 -10.74 -11.97
CA SER A 196 -20.07 -11.62 -11.88
C SER A 196 -20.86 -11.67 -13.20
N PHE A 197 -20.73 -10.66 -14.06
CA PHE A 197 -21.36 -10.62 -15.37
C PHE A 197 -20.46 -11.28 -16.43
N PRO A 198 -20.86 -12.44 -17.01
CA PRO A 198 -20.13 -13.04 -18.11
C PRO A 198 -20.30 -12.17 -19.37
N LEU A 199 -19.21 -11.57 -19.83
CA LEU A 199 -19.19 -10.84 -21.10
C LEU A 199 -19.00 -11.83 -22.25
N ASP A 200 -20.08 -12.13 -22.96
CA ASP A 200 -20.01 -12.82 -24.26
C ASP A 200 -19.26 -11.97 -25.30
N GLU A 201 -18.81 -12.57 -26.41
CA GLU A 201 -18.07 -11.85 -27.47
C GLU A 201 -18.77 -10.57 -27.96
N ARG A 202 -20.10 -10.56 -27.97
CA ARG A 202 -20.89 -9.37 -28.33
C ARG A 202 -20.82 -8.27 -27.28
N GLU A 203 -20.91 -8.62 -26.00
CA GLU A 203 -20.84 -7.67 -24.87
C GLU A 203 -19.42 -7.12 -24.72
N LEU A 204 -18.41 -7.95 -24.98
CA LEU A 204 -17.01 -7.50 -25.01
C LEU A 204 -16.76 -6.48 -26.14
N ALA A 205 -17.33 -6.70 -27.33
CA ALA A 205 -17.24 -5.75 -28.44
C ALA A 205 -17.95 -4.41 -28.13
N LEU A 206 -19.10 -4.47 -27.45
CA LEU A 206 -19.80 -3.27 -26.96
C LEU A 206 -18.97 -2.51 -25.92
N ALA A 207 -18.36 -3.22 -24.97
CA ALA A 207 -17.46 -2.64 -23.99
C ALA A 207 -16.24 -1.99 -24.67
N GLU A 208 -15.59 -2.66 -25.62
CA GLU A 208 -14.49 -2.06 -26.40
C GLU A 208 -14.90 -0.79 -27.15
N SER A 209 -16.11 -0.75 -27.74
CA SER A 209 -16.61 0.46 -28.39
C SER A 209 -16.76 1.60 -27.39
N ALA A 210 -17.38 1.35 -26.24
CA ALA A 210 -17.53 2.34 -25.18
C ALA A 210 -16.17 2.86 -24.67
N CYS A 211 -15.15 2.00 -24.60
CA CYS A 211 -13.77 2.39 -24.28
C CYS A 211 -13.17 3.32 -25.33
N ARG A 212 -13.37 3.04 -26.62
CA ARG A 212 -12.84 3.85 -27.74
C ARG A 212 -13.56 5.18 -27.83
N GLU A 213 -14.89 5.20 -27.72
CA GLU A 213 -15.70 6.42 -27.73
C GLU A 213 -15.30 7.36 -26.58
N ALA A 214 -14.99 6.82 -25.41
CA ALA A 214 -14.55 7.63 -24.27
C ALA A 214 -13.13 8.19 -24.42
N GLY A 215 -12.31 7.62 -25.30
CA GLY A 215 -10.95 8.07 -25.60
C GLY A 215 -10.82 8.92 -26.86
N ALA A 216 -11.84 8.95 -27.72
CA ALA A 216 -11.83 9.70 -28.98
C ALA A 216 -12.50 11.08 -28.82
N GLU A 217 -11.81 12.15 -29.24
CA GLU A 217 -12.39 13.50 -29.33
C GLU A 217 -13.31 13.69 -30.56
N GLU A 218 -13.25 12.79 -31.55
CA GLU A 218 -14.03 12.93 -32.80
C GLU A 218 -14.80 11.67 -33.20
N GLN A 219 -16.10 11.92 -33.43
CA GLN A 219 -17.16 11.07 -33.97
C GLN A 219 -17.62 9.87 -33.12
N PRO A 220 -18.90 9.85 -32.70
CA PRO A 220 -19.48 8.67 -32.05
C PRO A 220 -19.45 7.50 -33.03
N ALA A 221 -18.98 6.35 -32.54
CA ALA A 221 -19.04 5.10 -33.30
C ALA A 221 -20.51 4.79 -33.67
N PRO A 222 -20.76 4.12 -34.81
CA PRO A 222 -22.12 3.77 -35.20
C PRO A 222 -22.82 2.98 -34.09
N ALA A 223 -24.04 3.39 -33.74
CA ALA A 223 -24.83 2.81 -32.67
C ALA A 223 -24.94 1.28 -32.83
N LEU A 224 -24.22 0.56 -31.98
CA LEU A 224 -24.27 -0.89 -31.93
C LEU A 224 -25.62 -1.35 -31.33
N PRO A 225 -26.12 -2.54 -31.72
CA PRO A 225 -27.39 -3.06 -31.22
C PRO A 225 -27.39 -3.21 -29.70
N HIS A 226 -28.57 -3.01 -29.09
CA HIS A 226 -28.79 -3.08 -27.65
C HIS A 226 -28.31 -4.43 -27.10
N GLY A 227 -27.25 -4.39 -26.30
CA GLY A 227 -26.77 -5.54 -25.53
C GLY A 227 -27.67 -5.85 -24.33
N GLN A 228 -27.31 -6.91 -23.61
CA GLN A 228 -27.90 -7.26 -22.33
C GLN A 228 -27.33 -6.42 -21.18
N GLY A 229 -26.25 -5.66 -21.42
CA GLY A 229 -25.59 -4.82 -20.43
C GLY A 229 -25.61 -3.32 -20.74
N ALA A 230 -25.48 -2.51 -19.70
CA ALA A 230 -25.11 -1.10 -19.78
C ALA A 230 -23.60 -0.97 -19.53
N HIS A 231 -22.87 -0.37 -20.48
CA HIS A 231 -21.42 -0.23 -20.42
C HIS A 231 -21.03 1.24 -20.24
N LEU A 232 -20.10 1.52 -19.32
CA LEU A 232 -19.57 2.86 -19.09
C LEU A 232 -18.06 2.83 -18.92
N ALA A 233 -17.37 3.69 -19.65
CA ALA A 233 -15.92 3.78 -19.60
C ALA A 233 -15.42 4.36 -18.27
N VAL A 234 -14.46 3.66 -17.67
CA VAL A 234 -13.70 4.09 -16.51
C VAL A 234 -12.63 5.06 -16.99
N ARG A 235 -12.84 6.36 -16.77
CA ARG A 235 -11.92 7.41 -17.19
C ARG A 235 -11.66 8.45 -16.12
N ARG A 236 -10.48 9.06 -16.16
CA ARG A 236 -10.13 10.29 -15.42
C ARG A 236 -9.52 11.28 -16.40
N GLY A 237 -10.15 12.45 -16.53
CA GLY A 237 -9.75 13.43 -17.55
C GLY A 237 -9.85 12.82 -18.95
N GLN A 238 -8.71 12.82 -19.67
CA GLN A 238 -8.54 12.22 -21.00
C GLN A 238 -8.06 10.76 -20.96
N THR A 239 -7.69 10.23 -19.79
CA THR A 239 -7.17 8.86 -19.68
C THR A 239 -8.30 7.87 -19.44
N VAL A 240 -8.40 6.85 -20.29
CA VAL A 240 -9.34 5.73 -20.14
C VAL A 240 -8.59 4.53 -19.57
N PHE A 241 -9.07 4.02 -18.44
CA PHE A 241 -8.49 2.88 -17.73
C PHE A 241 -9.21 1.56 -18.00
N GLY A 242 -10.41 1.59 -18.56
CA GLY A 242 -11.21 0.39 -18.77
C GLY A 242 -12.70 0.68 -18.93
N VAL A 243 -13.52 -0.34 -18.72
CA VAL A 243 -14.98 -0.29 -18.87
C VAL A 243 -15.65 -1.07 -17.76
N PHE A 244 -16.65 -0.45 -17.15
CA PHE A 244 -17.53 -1.08 -16.18
C PHE A 244 -18.87 -1.41 -16.85
N SER A 245 -19.36 -2.61 -16.62
CA SER A 245 -20.56 -3.15 -17.26
C SER A 245 -21.53 -3.66 -16.21
N VAL A 246 -22.82 -3.37 -16.37
CA VAL A 246 -23.90 -3.87 -15.50
C VAL A 246 -24.92 -4.59 -16.36
N GLN A 247 -25.28 -5.82 -15.99
CA GLN A 247 -26.34 -6.54 -16.70
C GLN A 247 -27.68 -5.82 -16.51
N TRP A 248 -28.30 -5.39 -17.61
CA TRP A 248 -29.58 -4.68 -17.63
C TRP A 248 -30.47 -5.23 -18.75
N SER A 249 -31.06 -6.39 -18.51
CA SER A 249 -32.01 -7.01 -19.44
C SER A 249 -33.45 -6.67 -19.05
N ARG A 250 -33.98 -5.56 -19.57
CA ARG A 250 -35.43 -5.37 -19.70
C ARG A 250 -35.71 -4.94 -21.13
N ARG A 251 -36.39 -5.80 -21.92
CA ARG A 251 -36.81 -5.62 -23.33
C ARG A 251 -36.85 -4.13 -23.75
N GLY A 252 -35.73 -3.59 -24.26
CA GLY A 252 -35.62 -2.25 -24.83
C GLY A 252 -35.85 -1.06 -23.88
N ALA A 253 -35.84 -1.25 -22.56
CA ALA A 253 -36.00 -0.13 -21.61
C ALA A 253 -34.63 0.38 -21.15
N ASP A 254 -34.33 1.63 -21.50
CA ASP A 254 -33.14 2.34 -21.02
C ASP A 254 -33.05 2.33 -19.50
N MET A 255 -31.81 2.24 -18.99
CA MET A 255 -31.53 2.35 -17.57
C MET A 255 -32.07 3.69 -17.02
N PRO A 256 -32.86 3.68 -15.92
CA PRO A 256 -33.38 4.91 -15.33
C PRO A 256 -32.25 5.90 -14.97
N PRO A 257 -32.48 7.22 -15.07
CA PRO A 257 -31.45 8.23 -14.84
C PRO A 257 -30.83 8.15 -13.43
N LYS A 258 -31.58 7.67 -12.44
CA LYS A 258 -31.09 7.42 -11.08
C LYS A 258 -29.96 6.37 -11.05
N TYR A 259 -30.13 5.25 -11.76
CA TYR A 259 -29.13 4.17 -11.80
C TYR A 259 -27.95 4.53 -12.70
N ARG A 260 -28.18 5.25 -13.81
CA ARG A 260 -27.10 5.79 -14.64
C ARG A 260 -26.20 6.72 -13.83
N LYS A 261 -26.77 7.65 -13.06
CA LYS A 261 -26.02 8.54 -12.16
C LYS A 261 -25.20 7.76 -11.13
N LEU A 262 -25.78 6.70 -10.56
CA LEU A 262 -25.07 5.84 -9.60
C LEU A 262 -23.88 5.13 -10.26
N MET A 263 -24.07 4.62 -11.48
CA MET A 263 -23.02 3.99 -12.28
C MET A 263 -21.89 4.96 -12.61
N GLU A 264 -22.20 6.20 -13.02
CA GLU A 264 -21.20 7.26 -13.27
C GLU A 264 -20.33 7.53 -12.05
N VAL A 265 -20.93 7.62 -10.85
CA VAL A 265 -20.17 7.85 -9.63
C VAL A 265 -19.30 6.64 -9.28
N PHE A 266 -19.83 5.43 -9.41
CA PHE A 266 -19.09 4.19 -9.15
C PHE A 266 -17.87 4.05 -10.08
N VAL A 267 -18.06 4.29 -11.37
CA VAL A 267 -17.01 4.32 -12.39
C VAL A 267 -15.95 5.38 -12.09
N GLY A 268 -16.36 6.57 -11.64
CA GLY A 268 -15.43 7.62 -11.21
C GLY A 268 -14.57 7.23 -10.00
N GLN A 269 -15.11 6.43 -9.06
CA GLN A 269 -14.36 5.92 -7.90
C GLN A 269 -13.36 4.83 -8.31
N ILE A 270 -13.76 3.89 -9.17
CA ILE A 270 -12.83 2.90 -9.74
C ILE A 270 -11.72 3.59 -10.52
N GLY A 271 -12.05 4.61 -11.32
CA GLY A 271 -11.04 5.37 -12.07
C GLY A 271 -10.02 6.04 -11.15
N LEU A 272 -10.47 6.61 -10.02
CA LEU A 272 -9.56 7.19 -9.02
C LEU A 272 -8.65 6.16 -8.38
N LEU A 273 -9.20 4.99 -8.05
CA LEU A 273 -8.45 3.89 -7.46
C LEU A 273 -7.34 3.40 -8.40
N VAL A 274 -7.67 3.14 -9.67
CA VAL A 274 -6.71 2.67 -10.68
C VAL A 274 -5.61 3.72 -10.89
N GLU A 275 -5.98 4.99 -11.03
CA GLU A 275 -5.03 6.11 -11.17
C GLU A 275 -4.07 6.21 -9.98
N ARG A 276 -4.61 6.12 -8.75
CA ARG A 276 -3.82 6.17 -7.52
C ARG A 276 -2.79 5.03 -7.46
N GLU A 277 -3.19 3.81 -7.79
CA GLU A 277 -2.27 2.65 -7.77
C GLU A 277 -1.21 2.76 -8.87
N GLN A 278 -1.55 3.22 -10.07
CA GLN A 278 -0.58 3.47 -11.13
C GLN A 278 0.45 4.53 -10.73
N PHE A 279 0.01 5.66 -10.15
CA PHE A 279 0.92 6.69 -9.64
C PHE A 279 1.80 6.19 -8.49
N ARG A 280 1.24 5.38 -7.58
CA ARG A 280 2.00 4.78 -6.50
C ARG A 280 3.10 3.86 -7.03
N ALA A 281 2.76 2.95 -7.95
CA ALA A 281 3.72 2.04 -8.57
C ALA A 281 4.81 2.80 -9.36
N ALA A 282 4.43 3.86 -10.07
CA ALA A 282 5.37 4.73 -10.79
C ALA A 282 6.33 5.44 -9.82
N SER A 283 5.82 6.02 -8.73
CA SER A 283 6.63 6.71 -7.72
C SER A 283 7.56 5.76 -6.96
N GLU A 284 7.10 4.55 -6.61
CA GLU A 284 7.95 3.53 -5.99
C GLU A 284 9.10 3.12 -6.93
N ARG A 285 8.82 2.92 -8.22
CA ARG A 285 9.85 2.63 -9.22
C ARG A 285 10.86 3.77 -9.38
N GLU A 286 10.38 5.01 -9.45
CA GLU A 286 11.25 6.19 -9.53
C GLU A 286 12.15 6.31 -8.29
N LYS A 287 11.60 6.09 -7.09
CA LYS A 287 12.38 6.07 -5.85
C LYS A 287 13.47 5.01 -5.87
N LEU A 288 13.16 3.79 -6.30
CA LEU A 288 14.15 2.72 -6.42
C LEU A 288 15.27 3.08 -7.42
N LEU A 289 14.91 3.65 -8.57
CA LEU A 289 15.89 4.12 -9.55
C LEU A 289 16.76 5.25 -8.99
N ALA A 290 16.15 6.25 -8.36
CA ALA A 290 16.87 7.36 -7.75
C ALA A 290 17.79 6.90 -6.60
N GLU A 291 17.36 5.93 -5.80
CA GLU A 291 18.20 5.32 -4.77
C GLU A 291 19.39 4.57 -5.38
N SER A 292 19.14 3.78 -6.44
CA SER A 292 20.19 3.10 -7.20
C SER A 292 21.20 4.08 -7.82
N GLU A 293 20.74 5.17 -8.43
CA GLU A 293 21.62 6.20 -9.01
C GLU A 293 22.42 6.94 -7.93
N ARG A 294 21.80 7.28 -6.80
CA ARG A 294 22.48 7.90 -5.66
C ARG A 294 23.57 6.98 -5.11
N MET A 295 23.25 5.71 -4.88
CA MET A 295 24.23 4.71 -4.47
C MET A 295 25.38 4.65 -5.48
N HIS A 296 25.08 4.45 -6.77
CA HIS A 296 26.10 4.38 -7.83
C HIS A 296 27.02 5.61 -7.85
N ARG A 297 26.47 6.83 -7.68
CA ARG A 297 27.26 8.05 -7.64
C ARG A 297 28.17 8.12 -6.41
N THR A 298 27.64 7.82 -5.22
CA THR A 298 28.44 7.77 -3.98
C THR A 298 29.58 6.76 -4.10
N LEU A 299 29.34 5.62 -4.76
CA LEU A 299 30.37 4.62 -5.02
C LEU A 299 31.49 5.16 -5.91
N LEU A 300 31.15 5.78 -7.04
CA LEU A 300 32.14 6.36 -7.96
C LEU A 300 32.96 7.46 -7.29
N ASP A 301 32.33 8.31 -6.47
CA ASP A 301 33.02 9.36 -5.73
C ASP A 301 34.01 8.76 -4.70
N SER A 302 33.61 7.72 -3.97
CA SER A 302 34.50 7.03 -3.02
C SER A 302 35.67 6.32 -3.72
N VAL A 303 35.41 5.64 -4.85
CA VAL A 303 36.46 5.00 -5.65
C VAL A 303 37.46 6.03 -6.15
N SER A 304 36.97 7.15 -6.67
CA SER A 304 37.82 8.24 -7.15
C SER A 304 38.71 8.80 -6.04
N HIS A 305 38.16 9.00 -4.83
CA HIS A 305 38.92 9.48 -3.69
C HIS A 305 40.02 8.50 -3.26
N GLU A 306 39.70 7.22 -3.10
CA GLU A 306 40.65 6.19 -2.66
C GLU A 306 41.76 5.91 -3.68
N LEU A 307 41.50 6.11 -4.98
CA LEU A 307 42.54 6.05 -6.02
C LEU A 307 43.42 7.30 -6.04
N LYS A 308 42.85 8.48 -5.77
CA LYS A 308 43.58 9.76 -5.83
C LYS A 308 44.69 9.85 -4.78
N THR A 309 44.48 9.30 -3.59
CA THR A 309 45.48 9.33 -2.49
C THR A 309 46.80 8.60 -2.84
N PRO A 310 46.83 7.31 -3.20
CA PRO A 310 48.06 6.63 -3.57
C PRO A 310 48.69 7.21 -4.84
N VAL A 311 47.89 7.66 -5.82
CA VAL A 311 48.40 8.32 -7.04
C VAL A 311 49.11 9.64 -6.70
N ALA A 312 48.59 10.43 -5.76
CA ALA A 312 49.24 11.66 -5.32
C ALA A 312 50.58 11.39 -4.62
N VAL A 313 50.65 10.35 -3.78
CA VAL A 313 51.90 9.91 -3.12
C VAL A 313 52.91 9.41 -4.16
N LEU A 314 52.50 8.56 -5.10
CA LEU A 314 53.34 8.07 -6.19
C LEU A 314 53.96 9.22 -6.97
N ARG A 315 53.15 10.20 -7.37
CA ARG A 315 53.61 11.38 -8.11
C ARG A 315 54.62 12.20 -7.31
N SER A 316 54.29 12.54 -6.05
CA SER A 316 55.19 13.35 -5.20
C SER A 316 56.51 12.64 -4.93
N ALA A 317 56.47 11.34 -4.67
CA ALA A 317 57.68 10.57 -4.38
C ALA A 317 58.54 10.36 -5.63
N ALA A 318 57.92 10.15 -6.80
CA ALA A 318 58.63 10.07 -8.09
C ALA A 318 59.29 11.40 -8.48
N GLU A 319 58.61 12.53 -8.29
CA GLU A 319 59.19 13.87 -8.50
C GLU A 319 60.40 14.12 -7.57
N GLY A 320 60.32 13.68 -6.32
CA GLY A 320 61.43 13.74 -5.36
C GLY A 320 62.61 12.84 -5.74
N LEU A 321 62.33 11.65 -6.29
CA LEU A 321 63.35 10.67 -6.67
C LEU A 321 64.35 11.21 -7.70
N ALA A 322 63.89 12.12 -8.57
CA ALA A 322 64.72 12.78 -9.57
C ALA A 322 65.70 13.81 -8.98
N ARG A 323 65.43 14.32 -7.77
CA ARG A 323 66.18 15.41 -7.12
C ARG A 323 67.07 14.93 -5.97
N GLU A 324 66.64 13.89 -5.26
CA GLU A 324 67.29 13.41 -4.03
C GLU A 324 68.35 12.31 -4.27
N LYS A 325 69.31 12.17 -3.35
CA LYS A 325 70.37 11.14 -3.37
C LYS A 325 70.53 10.48 -1.98
N GLY A 326 71.24 9.35 -1.93
CA GLY A 326 71.53 8.64 -0.68
C GLY A 326 70.27 8.13 0.02
N ALA A 327 70.25 8.17 1.35
CA ALA A 327 69.16 7.61 2.17
C ALA A 327 67.76 8.19 1.84
N ARG A 328 67.69 9.47 1.43
CA ARG A 328 66.40 10.10 1.10
C ARG A 328 65.78 9.52 -0.17
N ARG A 329 66.59 9.14 -1.16
CA ARG A 329 66.14 8.47 -2.38
C ARG A 329 65.57 7.08 -2.08
N GLU A 330 66.17 6.36 -1.14
CA GLU A 330 65.68 5.04 -0.72
C GLU A 330 64.32 5.13 -0.02
N ILE A 331 64.13 6.12 0.85
CA ILE A 331 62.83 6.39 1.49
C ILE A 331 61.74 6.65 0.45
N LEU A 332 62.02 7.52 -0.53
CA LEU A 332 61.08 7.84 -1.61
C LEU A 332 60.79 6.61 -2.50
N ALA A 333 61.79 5.79 -2.80
CA ALA A 333 61.58 4.53 -3.52
C ALA A 333 60.65 3.58 -2.74
N GLN A 334 60.79 3.54 -1.42
CA GLN A 334 59.93 2.72 -0.56
C GLN A 334 58.50 3.27 -0.45
N GLU A 335 58.33 4.60 -0.43
CA GLU A 335 57.02 5.25 -0.52
C GLU A 335 56.31 4.88 -1.83
N ILE A 336 57.02 4.90 -2.96
CA ILE A 336 56.49 4.48 -4.27
C ILE A 336 56.05 3.02 -4.22
N ARG A 337 56.90 2.11 -3.74
CA ARG A 337 56.58 0.67 -3.63
C ARG A 337 55.36 0.41 -2.74
N THR A 338 55.20 1.20 -1.68
CA THR A 338 54.07 1.05 -0.75
C THR A 338 52.78 1.59 -1.35
N ALA A 339 52.83 2.75 -2.00
CA ALA A 339 51.67 3.33 -2.67
C ALA A 339 51.21 2.50 -3.89
N ALA A 340 52.15 1.92 -4.66
CA ALA A 340 51.85 1.00 -5.77
C ALA A 340 51.14 -0.26 -5.28
N ARG A 341 51.67 -0.94 -4.25
CA ARG A 341 51.01 -2.12 -3.66
C ARG A 341 49.61 -1.81 -3.16
N ARG A 342 49.41 -0.65 -2.52
CA ARG A 342 48.07 -0.21 -2.08
C ARG A 342 47.12 -0.02 -3.26
N LEU A 343 47.60 0.55 -4.37
CA LEU A 343 46.80 0.72 -5.59
C LEU A 343 46.42 -0.63 -6.21
N ASP A 344 47.38 -1.57 -6.29
CA ASP A 344 47.14 -2.92 -6.80
C ASP A 344 46.07 -3.65 -5.98
N HIS A 345 46.15 -3.57 -4.65
CA HIS A 345 45.12 -4.13 -3.77
C HIS A 345 43.73 -3.50 -3.96
N LEU A 346 43.66 -2.17 -4.16
CA LEU A 346 42.38 -1.49 -4.44
C LEU A 346 41.77 -1.96 -5.76
N VAL A 347 42.57 -2.07 -6.82
CA VAL A 347 42.12 -2.56 -8.14
C VAL A 347 41.71 -4.02 -8.08
N ALA A 348 42.49 -4.87 -7.40
CA ALA A 348 42.17 -6.27 -7.19
C ALA A 348 40.83 -6.43 -6.47
N ASN A 349 40.63 -5.71 -5.36
CA ASN A 349 39.37 -5.74 -4.62
C ASN A 349 38.16 -5.29 -5.47
N LEU A 350 38.32 -4.27 -6.31
CA LEU A 350 37.25 -3.84 -7.23
C LEU A 350 36.92 -4.92 -8.28
N LEU A 351 37.94 -5.52 -8.90
CA LEU A 351 37.74 -6.59 -9.89
C LEU A 351 37.10 -7.82 -9.24
N ASP A 352 37.55 -8.20 -8.05
CA ASP A 352 37.00 -9.33 -7.30
C ASP A 352 35.53 -9.09 -6.93
N GLN A 353 35.19 -7.88 -6.49
CA GLN A 353 33.80 -7.50 -6.21
C GLN A 353 32.92 -7.60 -7.47
N THR A 354 33.40 -7.13 -8.63
CA THR A 354 32.63 -7.24 -9.89
C THR A 354 32.43 -8.68 -10.34
N ARG A 355 33.42 -9.56 -10.11
CA ARG A 355 33.33 -10.99 -10.42
C ARG A 355 32.34 -11.71 -9.51
N LEU A 356 32.35 -11.39 -8.22
CA LEU A 356 31.39 -11.90 -7.24
C LEU A 356 29.96 -11.47 -7.60
N ASP A 357 29.76 -10.20 -7.95
CA ASP A 357 28.43 -9.64 -8.27
C ASP A 357 27.84 -10.22 -9.56
N ALA A 358 28.70 -10.52 -10.54
CA ALA A 358 28.28 -11.18 -11.77
C ALA A 358 28.06 -12.70 -11.60
N GLY A 359 28.37 -13.28 -10.44
CA GLY A 359 28.32 -14.73 -10.20
C GLY A 359 29.30 -15.53 -11.08
N ARG A 360 30.38 -14.90 -11.55
CA ARG A 360 31.32 -15.49 -12.56
C ARG A 360 32.58 -16.08 -11.95
N LEU A 361 32.62 -16.32 -10.64
CA LEU A 361 33.78 -16.89 -9.97
C LEU A 361 33.94 -18.37 -10.37
N ARG A 362 35.05 -18.72 -11.02
CA ARG A 362 35.41 -20.12 -11.29
C ARG A 362 36.43 -20.57 -10.25
N LEU A 363 36.01 -21.44 -9.35
CA LEU A 363 36.85 -21.97 -8.28
C LEU A 363 37.85 -22.99 -8.84
N ARG A 364 39.10 -22.88 -8.39
CA ARG A 364 40.16 -23.86 -8.63
C ARG A 364 40.55 -24.51 -7.31
N LEU A 365 39.75 -25.47 -6.89
CA LEU A 365 39.95 -26.17 -5.63
C LEU A 365 41.13 -27.15 -5.73
N ASP A 366 42.04 -27.07 -4.78
CA ASP A 366 43.18 -27.97 -4.62
C ASP A 366 43.46 -28.23 -3.13
N TRP A 367 44.25 -29.26 -2.83
CA TRP A 367 44.71 -29.57 -1.48
C TRP A 367 45.72 -28.53 -1.01
N CYS A 368 45.34 -27.75 0.00
CA CYS A 368 46.14 -26.65 0.52
C CYS A 368 46.66 -26.94 1.92
N ASP A 369 47.90 -26.54 2.18
CA ASP A 369 48.48 -26.45 3.53
C ASP A 369 48.20 -25.06 4.13
N VAL A 370 47.70 -25.02 5.37
CA VAL A 370 47.41 -23.76 6.06
C VAL A 370 48.66 -22.90 6.29
N HIS A 371 49.82 -23.53 6.51
CA HIS A 371 51.10 -22.83 6.67
C HIS A 371 51.51 -22.10 5.40
N ASP A 372 51.30 -22.73 4.24
CA ASP A 372 51.60 -22.11 2.95
C ASP A 372 50.68 -20.92 2.67
N LEU A 373 49.39 -21.05 2.99
CA LEU A 373 48.41 -19.97 2.84
C LEU A 373 48.72 -18.78 3.75
N ILE A 374 49.02 -19.02 5.04
CA ILE A 374 49.42 -17.96 5.99
C ILE A 374 50.74 -17.33 5.53
N GLY A 375 51.68 -18.15 5.03
CA GLY A 375 52.96 -17.69 4.50
C GLY A 375 52.81 -16.79 3.26
N ALA A 376 51.93 -17.17 2.33
CA ALA A 376 51.60 -16.39 1.14
C ALA A 376 50.95 -15.06 1.52
N ALA A 377 49.92 -15.09 2.38
CA ALA A 377 49.26 -13.89 2.86
C ALA A 377 50.23 -12.93 3.57
N ARG A 378 51.16 -13.45 4.38
CA ARG A 378 52.19 -12.62 5.03
C ARG A 378 53.12 -11.94 4.01
N ARG A 379 53.52 -12.65 2.94
CA ARG A 379 54.33 -12.07 1.86
C ARG A 379 53.57 -11.00 1.09
N ALA A 380 52.29 -11.22 0.80
CA ALA A 380 51.43 -10.26 0.12
C ALA A 380 51.28 -8.95 0.91
N VAL A 381 51.07 -9.03 2.22
CA VAL A 381 50.99 -7.85 3.10
C VAL A 381 52.34 -7.15 3.26
N GLY A 382 53.43 -7.93 3.31
CA GLY A 382 54.80 -7.42 3.34
C GLY A 382 55.20 -6.74 4.65
N GLU A 383 56.05 -5.71 4.57
CA GLU A 383 56.73 -5.07 5.71
C GLU A 383 55.80 -4.54 6.82
N GLY A 384 54.53 -4.25 6.54
CA GLY A 384 53.59 -3.79 7.57
C GLY A 384 53.48 -4.74 8.77
N LEU A 385 53.66 -6.06 8.54
CA LEU A 385 53.67 -7.07 9.60
C LEU A 385 55.01 -7.18 10.32
N THR A 386 56.13 -6.77 9.71
CA THR A 386 57.47 -6.86 10.34
C THR A 386 57.67 -5.89 11.51
N THR A 387 56.87 -4.82 11.56
CA THR A 387 56.94 -3.82 12.63
C THR A 387 56.11 -4.18 13.88
N ARG A 388 55.54 -5.40 13.92
CA ARG A 388 54.61 -5.84 14.97
C ARG A 388 54.83 -7.29 15.40
N PRO A 389 54.46 -7.65 16.64
CA PRO A 389 54.43 -9.04 17.07
C PRO A 389 53.34 -9.82 16.30
N LEU A 390 53.74 -10.79 15.49
CA LEU A 390 52.85 -11.73 14.80
C LEU A 390 53.06 -13.13 15.37
N THR A 391 52.05 -13.68 16.04
CA THR A 391 52.08 -15.07 16.56
C THR A 391 51.27 -15.97 15.64
N ILE A 392 51.87 -17.06 15.14
CA ILE A 392 51.17 -18.07 14.33
C ILE A 392 51.16 -19.36 15.15
N ALA A 393 49.96 -19.86 15.45
CA ALA A 393 49.75 -21.08 16.21
C ALA A 393 48.86 -22.03 15.40
N VAL A 394 49.50 -23.03 14.81
CA VAL A 394 48.87 -24.08 14.01
C VAL A 394 49.33 -25.44 14.56
N PRO A 395 48.42 -26.39 14.81
CA PRO A 395 48.79 -27.75 15.22
C PRO A 395 49.70 -28.43 14.19
N ALA A 396 50.69 -29.19 14.66
CA ALA A 396 51.63 -29.88 13.76
C ALA A 396 50.97 -30.99 12.92
N ASP A 397 49.82 -31.47 13.36
CA ASP A 397 48.99 -32.50 12.75
C ASP A 397 47.83 -31.93 11.91
N MET A 398 47.90 -30.64 11.53
CA MET A 398 46.88 -30.00 10.70
C MET A 398 46.79 -30.70 9.32
N PRO A 399 45.62 -31.25 8.93
CA PRO A 399 45.49 -31.91 7.64
C PRO A 399 45.40 -30.90 6.49
N LEU A 400 45.75 -31.36 5.29
CA LEU A 400 45.45 -30.63 4.06
C LEU A 400 43.94 -30.49 3.89
N PHE A 401 43.50 -29.37 3.32
CA PHE A 401 42.09 -29.12 3.06
C PHE A 401 41.87 -28.55 1.66
N MET A 402 40.69 -28.84 1.11
CA MET A 402 40.32 -28.46 -0.24
C MET A 402 39.90 -26.98 -0.27
N ALA A 403 40.66 -26.14 -0.95
CA ALA A 403 40.37 -24.71 -1.11
C ALA A 403 40.98 -24.16 -2.40
N ASP A 404 40.55 -22.96 -2.81
CA ASP A 404 41.23 -22.21 -3.86
C ASP A 404 42.34 -21.36 -3.23
N ALA A 405 43.59 -21.76 -3.42
CA ALA A 405 44.74 -21.15 -2.77
C ALA A 405 44.84 -19.63 -3.03
N VAL A 406 44.48 -19.17 -4.23
CA VAL A 406 44.56 -17.75 -4.61
C VAL A 406 43.48 -16.96 -3.87
N LEU A 407 42.25 -17.48 -3.81
CA LEU A 407 41.18 -16.83 -3.06
C LEU A 407 41.45 -16.82 -1.57
N MET A 408 42.04 -17.90 -1.04
CA MET A 408 42.43 -17.97 0.37
C MET A 408 43.56 -17.02 0.74
N GLU A 409 44.56 -16.84 -0.14
CA GLU A 409 45.57 -15.79 0.01
C GLU A 409 44.92 -14.39 0.07
N HIS A 410 43.95 -14.11 -0.81
CA HIS A 410 43.18 -12.86 -0.79
C HIS A 410 42.35 -12.70 0.49
N VAL A 411 41.72 -13.77 0.98
CA VAL A 411 40.95 -13.74 2.24
C VAL A 411 41.87 -13.37 3.41
N LEU A 412 42.97 -14.10 3.58
CA LEU A 412 43.88 -13.91 4.70
C LEU A 412 44.60 -12.57 4.63
N SER A 413 45.04 -12.14 3.45
CA SER A 413 45.68 -10.83 3.28
C SER A 413 44.73 -9.68 3.59
N ASN A 414 43.46 -9.76 3.18
CA ASN A 414 42.44 -8.76 3.54
C ASN A 414 42.21 -8.69 5.06
N LEU A 415 42.14 -9.85 5.75
CA LEU A 415 41.98 -9.88 7.21
C LEU A 415 43.21 -9.30 7.93
N LEU A 416 44.42 -9.63 7.48
CA LEU A 416 45.66 -9.09 8.03
C LEU A 416 45.80 -7.58 7.77
N LEU A 417 45.46 -7.11 6.57
CA LEU A 417 45.42 -5.68 6.25
C LEU A 417 44.39 -4.96 7.12
N ASN A 418 43.22 -5.55 7.34
CA ASN A 418 42.20 -4.98 8.23
C ASN A 418 42.76 -4.78 9.65
N ALA A 419 43.43 -5.80 10.19
CA ALA A 419 44.10 -5.71 11.48
C ALA A 419 45.19 -4.61 11.49
N LEU A 420 45.97 -4.43 10.41
CA LEU A 420 46.97 -3.36 10.32
C LEU A 420 46.34 -1.96 10.31
N HIS A 421 45.27 -1.75 9.55
CA HIS A 421 44.65 -0.42 9.38
C HIS A 421 43.86 0.03 10.62
N HIS A 422 43.23 -0.91 11.32
CA HIS A 422 42.30 -0.59 12.41
C HIS A 422 42.89 -0.70 13.82
N THR A 423 44.19 -1.00 13.94
CA THR A 423 44.87 -1.06 15.25
C THR A 423 46.07 -0.10 15.32
N PRO A 424 46.43 0.42 16.52
CA PRO A 424 47.61 1.28 16.70
C PRO A 424 48.94 0.59 16.38
N ALA A 425 49.97 1.32 15.93
CA ALA A 425 51.29 0.74 15.66
C ALA A 425 51.83 -0.06 16.88
N GLY A 426 52.49 -1.19 16.64
CA GLY A 426 52.98 -2.09 17.71
C GLY A 426 51.95 -3.08 18.29
N THR A 427 50.65 -2.96 17.98
CA THR A 427 49.62 -3.91 18.44
C THR A 427 49.88 -5.33 17.91
N ALA A 428 49.84 -6.31 18.81
CA ALA A 428 50.03 -7.72 18.47
C ALA A 428 48.87 -8.28 17.63
N ILE A 429 49.22 -9.12 16.65
CA ILE A 429 48.28 -9.88 15.82
C ILE A 429 48.59 -11.36 16.02
N SER A 430 47.56 -12.19 16.10
CA SER A 430 47.71 -13.64 16.17
C SER A 430 46.86 -14.35 15.13
N VAL A 431 47.43 -15.41 14.55
CA VAL A 431 46.76 -16.29 13.60
C VAL A 431 46.71 -17.68 14.19
N TYR A 432 45.50 -18.22 14.35
CA TYR A 432 45.27 -19.58 14.86
C TYR A 432 44.57 -20.40 13.79
N ALA A 433 44.92 -21.67 13.64
CA ALA A 433 44.16 -22.59 12.82
C ALA A 433 43.91 -23.89 13.57
N GLY A 434 42.87 -24.61 13.17
CA GLY A 434 42.55 -25.91 13.75
C GLY A 434 41.36 -26.54 13.06
N MET A 435 40.97 -27.72 13.56
CA MET A 435 39.72 -28.36 13.19
C MET A 435 38.71 -28.26 14.31
N GLU A 436 37.45 -28.07 13.95
CA GLU A 436 36.33 -28.19 14.89
C GLU A 436 35.14 -28.89 14.22
N LYS A 437 34.20 -29.40 15.02
CA LYS A 437 32.92 -29.90 14.52
C LYS A 437 31.89 -28.79 14.61
N ARG A 438 31.24 -28.49 13.48
CA ARG A 438 30.20 -27.47 13.40
C ARG A 438 28.93 -28.09 12.81
N GLU A 439 27.81 -27.90 13.50
CA GLU A 439 26.50 -28.33 13.00
C GLU A 439 25.71 -27.15 12.41
N PRO A 440 25.01 -27.34 11.28
CA PRO A 440 25.03 -28.50 10.38
C PRO A 440 26.24 -28.41 9.42
N GLY A 441 27.12 -29.41 9.37
CA GLY A 441 28.31 -29.31 8.50
C GLY A 441 29.45 -30.31 8.70
N GLY A 442 29.51 -30.99 9.84
CA GLY A 442 30.56 -31.98 10.12
C GLY A 442 31.87 -31.33 10.57
N GLU A 443 33.01 -31.93 10.23
CA GLU A 443 34.33 -31.36 10.53
C GLU A 443 34.64 -30.19 9.61
N CYS A 444 35.13 -29.09 10.17
CA CYS A 444 35.56 -27.92 9.42
C CYS A 444 36.96 -27.51 9.84
N VAL A 445 37.70 -26.97 8.87
CA VAL A 445 38.95 -26.25 9.13
C VAL A 445 38.60 -24.81 9.41
N PHE A 446 39.11 -24.26 10.51
CA PHE A 446 38.99 -22.84 10.82
C PHE A 446 40.36 -22.16 10.80
N VAL A 447 40.37 -20.89 10.39
CA VAL A 447 41.51 -19.98 10.57
C VAL A 447 41.00 -18.70 11.21
N THR A 448 41.63 -18.28 12.30
CA THR A 448 41.29 -17.08 13.05
C THR A 448 42.40 -16.06 12.93
N VAL A 449 42.07 -14.84 12.51
CA VAL A 449 42.95 -13.68 12.60
C VAL A 449 42.43 -12.80 13.73
N ALA A 450 43.22 -12.65 14.79
CA ALA A 450 42.88 -11.87 15.97
C ALA A 450 43.86 -10.73 16.21
N ASP A 451 43.35 -9.59 16.66
CA ASP A 451 44.14 -8.43 17.03
C ASP A 451 43.87 -8.00 18.48
N ARG A 452 44.71 -7.10 19.00
CA ARG A 452 44.57 -6.45 20.33
C ARG A 452 44.16 -4.98 20.22
N GLY A 453 43.33 -4.68 19.22
CA GLY A 453 42.83 -3.35 18.91
C GLY A 453 41.66 -2.88 19.77
N PRO A 454 40.91 -1.86 19.29
CA PRO A 454 39.76 -1.30 20.02
C PRO A 454 38.53 -2.22 20.08
N GLY A 455 38.52 -3.33 19.34
CA GLY A 455 37.39 -4.28 19.30
C GLY A 455 36.28 -3.90 18.32
N LEU A 456 35.16 -4.63 18.36
CA LEU A 456 34.02 -4.45 17.46
C LEU A 456 32.81 -3.90 18.22
N ALA A 457 32.24 -2.78 17.74
CA ALA A 457 30.99 -2.28 18.27
C ALA A 457 29.85 -3.31 18.06
N PRO A 458 28.98 -3.56 19.07
CA PRO A 458 27.94 -4.59 18.98
C PRO A 458 27.00 -4.39 17.78
N GLU A 459 26.64 -3.15 17.50
CA GLU A 459 25.72 -2.74 16.43
C GLU A 459 26.32 -2.94 15.02
N SER A 460 27.64 -2.88 14.89
CA SER A 460 28.33 -3.02 13.61
C SER A 460 28.46 -4.48 13.16
N ARG A 461 28.44 -5.46 14.08
CA ARG A 461 28.76 -6.88 13.76
C ARG A 461 27.90 -7.46 12.64
N ALA A 462 26.60 -7.16 12.65
CA ALA A 462 25.65 -7.62 11.63
C ALA A 462 25.88 -6.95 10.25
N LYS A 463 26.54 -5.78 10.23
CA LYS A 463 26.77 -4.97 9.03
C LYS A 463 28.20 -5.05 8.52
N LEU A 464 29.17 -5.55 9.30
CA LEU A 464 30.60 -5.59 8.96
C LEU A 464 30.92 -6.22 7.58
N PHE A 465 30.11 -7.18 7.15
CA PHE A 465 30.29 -7.88 5.87
C PHE A 465 29.39 -7.33 4.75
N GLN A 466 28.62 -6.27 5.01
CA GLN A 466 27.88 -5.57 3.97
C GLN A 466 28.84 -4.74 3.12
N LYS A 467 28.52 -4.63 1.83
CA LYS A 467 29.34 -3.88 0.89
C LYS A 467 29.34 -2.41 1.25
N PHE A 468 30.51 -1.77 1.17
CA PHE A 468 30.69 -0.34 1.40
C PHE A 468 30.42 0.13 2.84
N GLU A 469 30.20 -0.81 3.77
CA GLU A 469 30.05 -0.49 5.19
C GLU A 469 31.40 -0.05 5.76
N ARG A 470 31.38 1.01 6.57
CA ARG A 470 32.54 1.53 7.28
C ARG A 470 32.19 1.65 8.76
N GLY A 471 33.12 1.28 9.65
CA GLY A 471 32.93 1.51 11.08
C GLY A 471 33.00 3.00 11.42
N ASP A 472 32.16 3.48 12.33
CA ASP A 472 32.03 4.89 12.75
C ASP A 472 33.33 5.52 13.29
N HIS A 473 34.33 4.70 13.63
CA HIS A 473 35.65 5.12 14.11
C HIS A 473 36.80 4.76 13.16
N ALA A 474 36.51 4.37 11.91
CA ALA A 474 37.53 4.06 10.93
C ALA A 474 38.36 5.32 10.59
N ARG A 475 39.68 5.27 10.87
CA ARG A 475 40.63 6.25 10.33
C ARG A 475 40.51 6.29 8.81
N ALA A 476 40.74 7.47 8.22
CA ALA A 476 40.56 7.72 6.79
C ALA A 476 41.29 6.69 5.89
N GLY A 477 40.51 5.98 5.05
CA GLY A 477 41.00 5.06 4.03
C GLY A 477 40.20 3.75 3.95
N GLY A 478 39.93 3.28 2.73
CA GLY A 478 39.30 1.99 2.41
C GLY A 478 37.88 2.09 1.85
N LEU A 479 37.59 1.31 0.79
CA LEU A 479 36.30 1.28 0.08
C LEU A 479 35.18 0.51 0.81
N GLY A 480 35.44 -0.06 2.00
CA GLY A 480 34.47 -0.94 2.69
C GLY A 480 34.18 -2.25 1.94
N LEU A 481 35.07 -2.64 1.00
CA LEU A 481 34.89 -3.84 0.17
C LEU A 481 35.59 -5.07 0.74
N GLY A 482 36.68 -4.91 1.49
CA GLY A 482 37.55 -6.01 1.92
C GLY A 482 36.80 -7.14 2.62
N LEU A 483 36.06 -6.83 3.70
CA LEU A 483 35.32 -7.85 4.45
C LEU A 483 34.15 -8.46 3.64
N SER A 484 33.50 -7.68 2.77
CA SER A 484 32.44 -8.21 1.90
C SER A 484 33.00 -9.20 0.85
N ILE A 485 34.21 -8.95 0.34
CA ILE A 485 34.94 -9.86 -0.57
C ILE A 485 35.36 -11.12 0.19
N VAL A 486 35.88 -10.98 1.43
CA VAL A 486 36.21 -12.13 2.28
C VAL A 486 34.99 -13.05 2.42
N ARG A 487 33.83 -12.49 2.80
CA ARG A 487 32.61 -13.29 2.93
C ARG A 487 32.17 -13.90 1.61
N GLY A 488 32.23 -13.16 0.50
CA GLY A 488 31.89 -13.67 -0.82
C GLY A 488 32.76 -14.86 -1.25
N PHE A 489 34.08 -14.80 -1.03
CA PHE A 489 34.99 -15.90 -1.33
C PHE A 489 34.82 -17.11 -0.41
N MET A 490 34.54 -16.89 0.88
CA MET A 490 34.25 -17.99 1.80
C MET A 490 32.96 -18.70 1.41
N LEU A 491 31.88 -17.95 1.17
CA LEU A 491 30.59 -18.52 0.75
C LEU A 491 30.69 -19.25 -0.59
N ALA A 492 31.43 -18.71 -1.56
CA ALA A 492 31.63 -19.37 -2.84
C ALA A 492 32.32 -20.74 -2.69
N GLN A 493 33.24 -20.87 -1.73
CA GLN A 493 33.94 -22.12 -1.42
C GLN A 493 33.16 -23.06 -0.48
N GLY A 494 31.91 -22.73 -0.14
CA GLY A 494 31.06 -23.51 0.77
C GLY A 494 31.38 -23.32 2.26
N GLY A 495 32.18 -22.30 2.58
CA GLY A 495 32.52 -21.88 3.93
C GLY A 495 31.75 -20.63 4.39
N ASP A 496 32.18 -20.04 5.50
CA ASP A 496 31.67 -18.73 5.97
C ASP A 496 32.73 -17.99 6.80
N VAL A 497 32.48 -16.72 7.11
CA VAL A 497 33.32 -15.89 7.98
C VAL A 497 32.47 -15.27 9.09
N VAL A 498 33.01 -15.25 10.30
CA VAL A 498 32.38 -14.66 11.49
C VAL A 498 33.35 -13.69 12.15
N ALA A 499 32.83 -12.57 12.65
CA ALA A 499 33.59 -11.60 13.42
C ALA A 499 33.06 -11.55 14.85
N ASP A 500 33.96 -11.55 15.83
CA ASP A 500 33.63 -11.54 17.25
C ASP A 500 34.70 -10.79 18.06
N ASP A 501 34.45 -10.55 19.34
CA ASP A 501 35.45 -9.95 20.23
C ASP A 501 36.55 -10.96 20.54
N ASN A 502 37.79 -10.48 20.63
CA ASN A 502 38.92 -11.28 21.05
C ASN A 502 38.95 -11.37 22.59
N PRO A 503 38.99 -12.58 23.19
CA PRO A 503 39.15 -12.74 24.63
C PRO A 503 40.38 -11.98 25.16
N GLY A 504 40.17 -11.03 26.07
CA GLY A 504 41.21 -10.12 26.57
C GLY A 504 41.36 -8.82 25.77
N GLY A 505 40.41 -8.50 24.90
CA GLY A 505 40.33 -7.24 24.14
C GLY A 505 40.85 -7.35 22.71
N GLY A 506 40.19 -6.60 21.81
CA GLY A 506 40.43 -6.58 20.36
C GLY A 506 39.35 -7.32 19.55
N ALA A 507 39.59 -7.53 18.26
CA ALA A 507 38.68 -8.23 17.37
C ALA A 507 39.28 -9.58 16.92
N ARG A 508 38.41 -10.56 16.62
CA ARG A 508 38.78 -11.81 15.95
C ARG A 508 37.88 -12.08 14.75
N PHE A 509 38.49 -12.45 13.63
CA PHE A 509 37.79 -12.85 12.41
C PHE A 509 38.10 -14.33 12.16
N MET A 510 37.06 -15.16 12.15
CA MET A 510 37.14 -16.61 12.02
C MET A 510 36.54 -17.02 10.69
N ILE A 511 37.36 -17.61 9.82
CA ILE A 511 36.93 -18.22 8.56
C ILE A 511 36.81 -19.73 8.73
N TYR A 512 35.80 -20.33 8.13
CA TYR A 512 35.51 -21.76 8.20
C TYR A 512 35.37 -22.34 6.80
N LEU A 513 35.98 -23.50 6.56
CA LEU A 513 35.77 -24.30 5.35
C LEU A 513 35.39 -25.73 5.75
N PRO A 514 34.43 -26.36 5.05
CA PRO A 514 34.11 -27.76 5.29
C PRO A 514 35.33 -28.63 5.00
N HIS A 515 35.71 -29.48 5.95
CA HIS A 515 36.78 -30.45 5.74
C HIS A 515 36.20 -31.63 4.95
N LYS A 516 36.75 -31.88 3.77
CA LYS A 516 36.51 -33.12 3.04
C LYS A 516 37.66 -34.07 3.36
N VAL A 517 37.33 -35.23 3.92
CA VAL A 517 38.31 -36.27 4.21
C VAL A 517 38.98 -36.69 2.90
N HIS A 518 40.30 -36.73 2.90
CA HIS A 518 41.07 -37.25 1.77
C HIS A 518 40.71 -38.73 1.58
N GLU A 519 39.98 -39.08 0.52
CA GLU A 519 39.87 -40.48 0.11
C GLU A 519 41.29 -40.97 -0.19
N SER A 520 41.71 -42.01 0.52
CA SER A 520 43.07 -42.57 0.53
C SER A 520 43.70 -42.59 -0.87
N VAL A 521 44.93 -42.07 -0.97
CA VAL A 521 45.80 -42.28 -2.13
C VAL A 521 45.82 -43.79 -2.44
N PRO A 522 45.56 -44.24 -3.67
CA PRO A 522 45.72 -45.65 -4.02
C PRO A 522 47.16 -46.04 -3.72
N HIS A 523 47.36 -47.02 -2.83
CA HIS A 523 48.68 -47.64 -2.66
C HIS A 523 49.09 -48.25 -4.01
N GLU A 524 50.23 -47.80 -4.55
CA GLU A 524 50.89 -48.43 -5.71
C GLU A 524 51.26 -49.89 -5.44
#